data_AF-A0A182N5E0-F1
#
_entry.id   AF-A0A182N5E0-F1
#
_cell.length_a   1.000
_cell.length_b   1.000
_cell.length_c   1.000
_cell.angle_alpha   90.00
_cell.angle_beta   90.00
_cell.angle_gamma   90.00
#
_symmetry.space_group_name_H-M   'P 1'
#
loop_
_entity.id
_entity.type
_entity.pdbx_description
1 polymer ?
#
loop_
_entity_poly.entity_id
_entity_poly.type
_entity_poly.pdbx_seq_one_letter_code
_entity_poly.pdbx_strand_id
1 'polypeptide(L)'
;MKLLRIEDQKYYHDLSVAETLALAKRCKENGVTMFPKYPLFAHAYFSQAAKCLLTWSPIDQLDPAIEGASTLEDMQSLLETLYLNIAACLIKQNRFDEVLHVLRYTDQQENPSAKATYRKALAQFKVKQYGEALATLARIDFTTSKECVALHKQIVQTRQQEDSQYNSMVKKMFA
;
A
#
# COMPACT_ATOMS: atom_id res chain seq x y z
N MET A 1 -6.25 16.50 32.23
CA MET A 1 -5.29 17.07 31.25
C MET A 1 -5.46 18.58 31.22
N LYS A 2 -4.36 19.35 31.13
CA LYS A 2 -4.39 20.81 30.91
C LYS A 2 -3.68 21.09 29.58
N LEU A 3 -4.38 21.73 28.64
CA LEU A 3 -3.78 22.20 27.39
C LEU A 3 -2.80 23.33 27.72
N LEU A 4 -1.53 23.18 27.30
CA LEU A 4 -0.47 24.15 27.61
C LEU A 4 -0.32 25.19 26.50
N ARG A 5 -0.28 24.74 25.24
CA ARG A 5 -0.10 25.58 24.05
C ARG A 5 -0.55 24.81 22.81
N ILE A 6 -1.02 25.53 21.80
CA ILE A 6 -1.22 24.98 20.44
C ILE A 6 -0.04 25.48 19.61
N GLU A 7 0.71 24.54 19.05
CA GLU A 7 1.78 24.80 18.09
C GLU A 7 1.27 24.39 16.69
N ASP A 8 1.75 25.07 15.64
CA ASP A 8 1.30 24.97 14.24
C ASP A 8 -0.09 25.55 13.93
N GLN A 9 -0.13 26.79 13.43
CA GLN A 9 -1.36 27.51 13.02
C GLN A 9 -1.54 27.65 11.49
N LYS A 10 -0.60 27.14 10.69
CA LYS A 10 -0.70 27.27 9.23
C LYS A 10 -1.75 26.31 8.68
N TYR A 11 -2.57 26.80 7.74
CA TYR A 11 -3.43 25.93 6.97
C TYR A 11 -2.60 25.09 6.00
N TYR A 12 -3.12 23.93 5.57
CA TYR A 12 -2.40 23.05 4.63
C TYR A 12 -1.96 23.75 3.34
N HIS A 13 -2.72 24.73 2.85
CA HIS A 13 -2.41 25.48 1.64
C HIS A 13 -1.32 26.55 1.84
N ASP A 14 -0.97 26.88 3.08
CA ASP A 14 0.08 27.86 3.41
C ASP A 14 1.44 27.21 3.69
N LEU A 15 1.49 25.88 3.73
CA LEU A 15 2.73 25.15 3.98
C LEU A 15 3.59 25.17 2.73
N SER A 16 4.90 25.41 2.87
CA SER A 16 5.84 25.14 1.78
C SER A 16 6.00 23.63 1.53
N VAL A 17 6.68 23.26 0.45
CA VAL A 17 7.02 21.84 0.17
C VAL A 17 7.80 21.22 1.33
N ALA A 18 8.81 21.92 1.86
CA ALA A 18 9.61 21.45 2.98
C ALA A 18 8.79 21.29 4.28
N GLU A 19 7.90 22.25 4.58
CA GLU A 19 7.00 22.17 5.74
C GLU A 19 6.01 21.01 5.59
N THR A 20 5.49 20.80 4.39
CA THR A 20 4.58 19.70 4.05
C THR A 20 5.27 18.35 4.23
N LEU A 21 6.52 18.22 3.77
CA LEU A 21 7.33 17.01 3.97
C LEU A 21 7.57 16.74 5.46
N ALA A 22 7.92 17.75 6.24
CA ALA A 22 8.10 17.61 7.69
C ALA A 22 6.81 17.15 8.39
N LEU A 23 5.67 17.74 8.03
CA LEU A 23 4.36 17.35 8.55
C LEU A 23 4.02 15.90 8.19
N ALA A 24 4.24 15.49 6.94
CA ALA A 24 4.01 14.12 6.49
C ALA A 24 4.90 13.12 7.24
N LYS A 25 6.17 13.45 7.49
CA LYS A 25 7.10 12.63 8.30
C LYS A 25 6.58 12.44 9.72
N ARG A 26 6.12 13.51 10.39
CA ARG A 26 5.52 13.45 11.74
C ARG A 26 4.25 12.59 11.77
N CYS A 27 3.36 12.76 10.79
CA CYS A 27 2.16 11.93 10.67
C CYS A 27 2.52 10.45 10.45
N LYS A 28 3.52 10.15 9.62
CA LYS A 28 4.02 8.79 9.40
C LYS A 28 4.49 8.16 10.72
N GLU A 29 5.28 8.88 11.52
CA GLU A 29 5.79 8.39 12.81
C GLU A 29 4.67 8.06 13.79
N ASN A 30 3.66 8.92 13.90
CA ASN A 30 2.46 8.64 14.70
C ASN A 30 1.73 7.39 14.20
N GLY A 31 1.62 7.22 12.88
CA GLY A 31 1.05 6.02 12.27
C GLY A 31 1.82 4.76 12.64
N VAL A 32 3.16 4.79 12.59
CA VAL A 32 4.02 3.67 12.98
C VAL A 32 3.83 3.31 14.45
N THR A 33 3.77 4.29 15.34
CA THR A 33 3.52 4.06 16.77
C THR A 33 2.15 3.43 17.03
N MET A 34 1.13 3.84 16.30
CA MET A 34 -0.23 3.31 16.47
C MET A 34 -0.42 1.93 15.83
N PHE A 35 0.28 1.60 14.75
CA PHE A 35 0.00 0.42 13.92
C PHE A 35 -0.10 -0.91 14.68
N PRO A 36 0.79 -1.24 15.65
CA PRO A 36 0.75 -2.53 16.32
C PRO A 36 -0.53 -2.76 17.15
N LYS A 37 -1.05 -1.70 17.79
CA LYS A 37 -2.18 -1.78 18.72
C LYS A 37 -3.49 -1.26 18.13
N TYR A 38 -3.40 -0.27 17.26
CA TYR A 38 -4.51 0.55 16.78
C TYR A 38 -4.41 0.77 15.27
N PRO A 39 -4.55 -0.27 14.44
CA PRO A 39 -4.35 -0.20 13.00
C PRO A 39 -5.33 0.75 12.28
N LEU A 40 -6.54 0.95 12.83
CA LEU A 40 -7.49 1.93 12.28
C LEU A 40 -6.99 3.38 12.48
N PHE A 41 -6.44 3.69 13.65
CA PHE A 41 -5.84 5.01 13.91
C PHE A 41 -4.56 5.21 13.10
N ALA A 42 -3.74 4.17 12.97
CA ALA A 42 -2.56 4.20 12.10
C ALA A 42 -2.93 4.49 10.65
N HIS A 43 -4.01 3.87 10.14
CA HIS A 43 -4.52 4.12 8.81
C HIS A 43 -4.86 5.59 8.58
N ALA A 44 -5.50 6.25 9.56
CA ALA A 44 -5.82 7.67 9.49
C ALA A 44 -4.56 8.54 9.42
N TYR A 45 -3.54 8.25 10.24
CA TYR A 45 -2.26 8.96 10.21
C TYR A 45 -1.51 8.79 8.90
N PHE A 46 -1.40 7.57 8.37
CA PHE A 46 -0.73 7.34 7.09
C PHE A 46 -1.49 7.99 5.93
N SER A 47 -2.83 7.93 5.94
CA SER A 47 -3.66 8.59 4.93
C SER A 47 -3.50 10.11 5.00
N GLN A 48 -3.41 10.68 6.20
CA GLN A 48 -3.18 12.11 6.38
C GLN A 48 -1.80 12.51 5.82
N ALA A 49 -0.76 11.75 6.14
CA ALA A 49 0.58 11.99 5.59
C ALA A 49 0.59 11.92 4.06
N ALA A 50 -0.07 10.93 3.46
CA ALA A 50 -0.14 10.79 2.01
C ALA A 50 -0.90 11.95 1.37
N LYS A 51 -2.03 12.36 1.97
CA LYS A 51 -2.79 13.54 1.51
C LYS A 51 -1.95 14.81 1.53
N CYS A 52 -1.13 15.02 2.58
CA CYS A 52 -0.21 16.15 2.63
C CYS A 52 0.74 16.16 1.43
N LEU A 53 1.36 15.03 1.08
CA LEU A 53 2.26 14.99 -0.07
C LEU A 53 1.51 15.16 -1.41
N LEU A 54 0.29 14.63 -1.50
CA LEU A 54 -0.53 14.70 -2.71
C LEU A 54 -1.06 16.10 -3.03
N THR A 55 -1.03 17.06 -2.10
CA THR A 55 -1.34 18.47 -2.43
C THR A 55 -0.35 19.08 -3.41
N TRP A 56 0.84 18.47 -3.54
CA TRP A 56 1.91 18.87 -4.43
C TRP A 56 2.09 17.91 -5.62
N SER A 57 1.10 17.04 -5.85
CA SER A 57 1.12 16.10 -6.98
C SER A 57 0.77 16.83 -8.29
N PRO A 58 1.39 16.47 -9.44
CA PRO A 58 2.48 15.50 -9.59
C PRO A 58 3.85 16.04 -9.09
N ILE A 59 4.48 15.31 -8.16
CA ILE A 59 5.71 15.75 -7.46
C ILE A 59 6.90 15.89 -8.43
N ASP A 60 6.94 15.07 -9.48
CA ASP A 60 7.95 15.08 -10.54
C ASP A 60 7.88 16.32 -11.45
N GLN A 61 6.82 17.13 -11.36
CA GLN A 61 6.70 18.39 -12.10
C GLN A 61 7.13 19.62 -11.28
N LEU A 62 7.52 19.44 -10.02
CA LEU A 62 8.07 20.51 -9.20
C LEU A 62 9.49 20.83 -9.62
N ASP A 63 9.86 22.12 -9.56
CA ASP A 63 11.19 22.57 -9.96
C ASP A 63 12.25 22.15 -8.92
N PRO A 64 13.18 21.24 -9.24
CA PRO A 64 14.22 20.80 -8.31
C PRO A 64 15.18 21.91 -7.90
N ALA A 65 15.31 22.98 -8.69
CA ALA A 65 16.15 24.13 -8.35
C ALA A 65 15.51 25.03 -7.27
N ILE A 66 14.18 25.00 -7.15
CA ILE A 66 13.44 25.76 -6.14
C ILE A 66 13.25 24.93 -4.87
N GLU A 67 12.74 23.70 -5.02
CA GLU A 67 12.33 22.88 -3.88
C GLU A 67 13.47 21.99 -3.32
N GLY A 68 14.54 21.83 -4.11
CA GLY A 68 15.66 20.94 -3.82
C GLY A 68 15.40 19.52 -4.31
N ALA A 69 16.29 19.00 -5.17
CA ALA A 69 16.16 17.66 -5.75
C ALA A 69 16.03 16.54 -4.68
N SER A 70 16.78 16.63 -3.59
CA SER A 70 16.69 15.67 -2.49
C SER A 70 15.35 15.74 -1.75
N THR A 71 14.74 16.91 -1.62
CA THR A 71 13.39 17.09 -1.05
C THR A 71 12.36 16.34 -1.89
N LEU A 72 12.44 16.48 -3.22
CA LEU A 72 11.50 15.83 -4.14
C LEU A 72 11.64 14.31 -4.12
N GLU A 73 12.88 13.81 -4.11
CA GLU A 73 13.16 12.37 -3.96
C GLU A 73 12.63 11.83 -2.63
N ASP A 74 12.86 12.56 -1.53
CA ASP A 74 12.33 12.24 -0.20
C ASP A 74 10.80 12.17 -0.19
N MET A 75 10.12 13.09 -0.87
CA MET A 75 8.65 13.09 -0.97
C MET A 75 8.14 11.87 -1.73
N GLN A 76 8.74 11.54 -2.87
CA GLN A 76 8.35 10.38 -3.67
C GLN A 76 8.56 9.08 -2.88
N SER A 77 9.75 8.91 -2.28
CA SER A 77 10.10 7.75 -1.44
C SER A 77 9.18 7.62 -0.22
N LEU A 78 8.85 8.75 0.43
CA LEU A 78 7.92 8.77 1.54
C LEU A 78 6.50 8.39 1.09
N LEU A 79 6.04 8.87 -0.05
CA LEU A 79 4.71 8.55 -0.58
C LEU A 79 4.56 7.06 -0.87
N GLU A 80 5.56 6.42 -1.50
CA GLU A 80 5.57 4.97 -1.70
C GLU A 80 5.54 4.19 -0.36
N THR A 81 6.34 4.65 0.60
CA THR A 81 6.35 4.07 1.96
C THR A 81 4.98 4.18 2.62
N LEU A 82 4.30 5.31 2.45
CA LEU A 82 2.96 5.54 2.99
C LEU A 82 1.92 4.65 2.32
N TYR A 83 1.94 4.49 0.99
CA TYR A 83 1.06 3.55 0.30
C TYR A 83 1.23 2.11 0.79
N LEU A 84 2.47 1.67 1.00
CA LEU A 84 2.73 0.37 1.61
C LEU A 84 2.10 0.27 3.00
N ASN A 85 2.30 1.26 3.87
CA ASN A 85 1.77 1.24 5.22
C ASN A 85 0.23 1.30 5.27
N ILE A 86 -0.40 2.08 4.39
CA ILE A 86 -1.85 2.11 4.18
C ILE A 86 -2.34 0.72 3.77
N ALA A 87 -1.71 0.09 2.77
CA ALA A 87 -2.04 -1.26 2.34
C ALA A 87 -1.96 -2.27 3.49
N ALA A 88 -0.94 -2.17 4.36
CA ALA A 88 -0.83 -3.04 5.54
C ALA A 88 -2.01 -2.85 6.51
N CYS A 89 -2.46 -1.61 6.72
CA CYS A 89 -3.62 -1.32 7.56
C CYS A 89 -4.91 -1.84 6.95
N LEU A 90 -5.09 -1.70 5.63
CA LEU A 90 -6.26 -2.18 4.91
C LEU A 90 -6.35 -3.71 4.89
N ILE A 91 -5.22 -4.40 4.76
CA ILE A 91 -5.14 -5.87 4.90
C ILE A 91 -5.64 -6.30 6.28
N LYS A 92 -5.21 -5.64 7.36
CA LYS A 92 -5.69 -5.93 8.72
C LYS A 92 -7.20 -5.68 8.90
N GLN A 93 -7.79 -4.86 8.04
CA GLN A 93 -9.23 -4.55 8.01
C GLN A 93 -10.01 -5.42 7.00
N ASN A 94 -9.36 -6.35 6.29
CA ASN A 94 -9.94 -7.13 5.19
C ASN A 94 -10.50 -6.28 4.03
N ARG A 95 -9.97 -5.08 3.80
CA ARG A 95 -10.40 -4.14 2.75
C ARG A 95 -9.56 -4.32 1.49
N PHE A 96 -9.68 -5.47 0.83
CA PHE A 96 -8.74 -5.90 -0.21
C PHE A 96 -8.83 -5.11 -1.52
N ASP A 97 -10.02 -4.69 -1.95
CA ASP A 97 -10.17 -3.85 -3.16
C ASP A 97 -9.40 -2.53 -3.02
N GLU A 98 -9.40 -1.94 -1.83
CA GLU A 98 -8.66 -0.71 -1.56
C GLU A 98 -7.15 -0.93 -1.49
N VAL A 99 -6.70 -2.11 -1.05
CA VAL A 99 -5.29 -2.50 -1.15
C VAL A 99 -4.86 -2.49 -2.61
N LEU A 100 -5.67 -3.05 -3.51
CA LEU A 100 -5.39 -3.06 -4.95
C LEU A 100 -5.36 -1.65 -5.52
N HIS A 101 -6.30 -0.79 -5.12
CA HIS A 101 -6.33 0.60 -5.54
C HIS A 101 -5.07 1.36 -5.12
N VAL A 102 -4.66 1.24 -3.86
CA VAL A 102 -3.48 1.92 -3.31
C VAL A 102 -2.19 1.39 -3.94
N LEU A 103 -2.09 0.09 -4.21
CA LEU A 103 -0.91 -0.54 -4.80
C LEU A 103 -0.94 -0.58 -6.34
N ARG A 104 -1.77 0.23 -7.00
CA ARG A 104 -1.76 0.32 -8.48
C ARG A 104 -0.47 0.93 -9.02
N TYR A 105 0.20 1.80 -8.24
CA TYR A 105 1.43 2.45 -8.68
C TYR A 105 2.55 1.44 -9.02
N THR A 106 2.50 0.25 -8.40
CA THR A 106 3.47 -0.80 -8.68
C THR A 106 3.33 -1.37 -10.08
N ASP A 107 2.23 -1.16 -10.79
CA ASP A 107 2.07 -1.64 -12.18
C ASP A 107 3.00 -0.92 -13.16
N GLN A 108 3.45 0.29 -12.80
CA GLN A 108 4.39 1.08 -13.59
C GLN A 108 5.86 0.86 -13.19
N GLN A 109 6.11 0.16 -12.08
CA GLN A 109 7.46 -0.14 -11.63
C GLN A 109 8.03 -1.35 -12.37
N GLU A 110 9.24 -1.25 -12.91
CA GLU A 110 9.91 -2.42 -13.50
C GLU A 110 10.21 -3.47 -12.42
N ASN A 111 10.75 -3.02 -11.27
CA ASN A 111 11.18 -3.85 -10.16
C ASN A 111 10.43 -3.48 -8.86
N PRO A 112 9.19 -3.93 -8.66
CA PRO A 112 8.43 -3.63 -7.45
C PRO A 112 9.05 -4.31 -6.23
N SER A 113 8.98 -3.66 -5.06
CA SER A 113 9.50 -4.25 -3.83
C SER A 113 8.75 -5.53 -3.44
N ALA A 114 9.47 -6.50 -2.85
CA ALA A 114 8.87 -7.76 -2.41
C ALA A 114 7.66 -7.57 -1.47
N LYS A 115 7.69 -6.54 -0.62
CA LYS A 115 6.57 -6.18 0.27
C LYS A 115 5.34 -5.71 -0.50
N ALA A 116 5.53 -4.87 -1.52
CA ALA A 116 4.45 -4.36 -2.35
C ALA A 116 3.81 -5.51 -3.14
N THR A 117 4.66 -6.33 -3.77
CA THR A 117 4.28 -7.51 -4.55
C THR A 117 3.48 -8.50 -3.71
N TYR A 118 3.98 -8.87 -2.53
CA TYR A 118 3.27 -9.77 -1.61
C TYR A 118 1.90 -9.23 -1.23
N ARG A 119 1.81 -7.96 -0.81
CA ARG A 119 0.55 -7.35 -0.36
C ARG A 119 -0.49 -7.26 -1.47
N LYS A 120 -0.06 -6.92 -2.69
CA LYS A 120 -0.94 -6.86 -3.87
C LYS A 120 -1.43 -8.25 -4.27
N ALA A 121 -0.53 -9.23 -4.35
CA ALA A 121 -0.90 -10.62 -4.65
C ALA A 121 -1.83 -11.21 -3.59
N LEU A 122 -1.60 -10.90 -2.31
CA LEU A 122 -2.48 -11.32 -1.22
C LEU A 122 -3.88 -10.73 -1.39
N ALA A 123 -3.99 -9.45 -1.74
CA ALA A 123 -5.28 -8.81 -1.98
C ALA A 123 -6.00 -9.42 -3.20
N GLN A 124 -5.30 -9.62 -4.32
CA GLN A 124 -5.85 -10.30 -5.51
C GLN A 124 -6.36 -11.70 -5.18
N PHE A 125 -5.57 -12.47 -4.43
CA PHE A 125 -5.99 -13.80 -3.95
C PHE A 125 -7.28 -13.72 -3.12
N LYS A 126 -7.39 -12.76 -2.20
CA LYS A 126 -8.55 -12.59 -1.33
C LYS A 126 -9.81 -12.17 -2.07
N VAL A 127 -9.68 -11.50 -3.21
CA VAL A 127 -10.79 -11.18 -4.13
C VAL A 127 -10.93 -12.18 -5.28
N LYS A 128 -10.33 -13.37 -5.16
CA LYS A 128 -10.38 -14.49 -6.13
C LYS A 128 -9.79 -14.20 -7.53
N GLN A 129 -8.95 -13.19 -7.65
CA GLN A 129 -8.17 -12.89 -8.86
C GLN A 129 -6.90 -13.77 -8.89
N TYR A 130 -7.07 -15.08 -9.05
CA TYR A 130 -5.97 -16.04 -8.90
C TYR A 130 -4.89 -15.91 -9.98
N GLY A 131 -5.28 -15.64 -11.23
CA GLY A 131 -4.33 -15.49 -12.33
C GLY A 131 -3.44 -14.27 -12.13
N GLU A 132 -4.06 -13.15 -11.77
CA GLU A 132 -3.41 -11.87 -11.49
C GLU A 132 -2.51 -11.95 -10.26
N ALA A 133 -2.92 -12.69 -9.22
CA ALA A 133 -2.10 -12.93 -8.03
C ALA A 133 -0.81 -13.69 -8.38
N LEU A 134 -0.88 -14.75 -9.19
CA LEU A 134 0.29 -15.50 -9.64
C LEU A 134 1.20 -14.65 -10.53
N ALA A 135 0.62 -13.91 -11.48
CA ALA A 135 1.37 -13.00 -12.34
C ALA A 135 2.09 -11.92 -11.53
N THR A 136 1.44 -11.38 -10.49
CA THR A 136 2.02 -10.38 -9.60
C THR A 136 3.21 -10.96 -8.83
N LEU A 137 3.10 -12.17 -8.26
CA LEU A 137 4.22 -12.83 -7.57
C LEU A 137 5.40 -13.11 -8.51
N ALA A 138 5.14 -13.43 -9.77
CA ALA A 138 6.18 -13.73 -10.77
C ALA A 138 7.02 -12.51 -11.18
N ARG A 139 6.64 -11.29 -10.77
CA ARG A 139 7.41 -10.05 -11.03
C ARG A 139 8.67 -9.91 -10.20
N ILE A 140 8.87 -10.78 -9.21
CA ILE A 140 10.05 -10.83 -8.36
C ILE A 140 10.54 -12.28 -8.26
N ASP A 141 11.77 -12.48 -7.78
CA ASP A 141 12.18 -13.81 -7.31
C ASP A 141 11.48 -14.15 -5.98
N PHE A 142 10.22 -14.57 -6.09
CA PHE A 142 9.36 -14.83 -4.94
C PHE A 142 9.82 -16.02 -4.11
N THR A 143 10.71 -16.87 -4.64
CA THR A 143 11.23 -18.07 -3.98
C THR A 143 12.11 -17.73 -2.78
N THR A 144 12.69 -16.53 -2.77
CA THR A 144 13.50 -15.99 -1.67
C THR A 144 12.68 -15.64 -0.42
N SER A 145 11.37 -15.46 -0.56
CA SER A 145 10.47 -15.08 0.53
C SER A 145 9.55 -16.23 0.93
N LYS A 146 9.70 -16.70 2.18
CA LYS A 146 8.82 -17.74 2.75
C LYS A 146 7.34 -17.37 2.67
N GLU A 147 7.02 -16.09 2.88
CA GLU A 147 5.64 -15.58 2.82
C GLU A 147 5.07 -15.66 1.40
N CYS A 148 5.86 -15.28 0.40
CA CYS A 148 5.44 -15.34 -1.00
C CYS A 148 5.30 -16.78 -1.48
N VAL A 149 6.22 -17.68 -1.11
CA VAL A 149 6.13 -19.11 -1.42
C VAL A 149 4.88 -19.74 -0.82
N ALA A 150 4.59 -19.42 0.45
CA ALA A 150 3.38 -19.90 1.12
C ALA A 150 2.11 -19.41 0.42
N LEU A 151 2.06 -18.12 0.06
CA LEU A 151 0.93 -17.54 -0.66
C LEU A 151 0.75 -18.17 -2.05
N HIS A 152 1.83 -18.33 -2.82
CA HIS A 152 1.80 -18.99 -4.13
C HIS A 152 1.19 -20.40 -4.02
N LYS A 153 1.68 -21.21 -3.08
CA LYS A 153 1.14 -22.56 -2.82
C LYS A 153 -0.35 -22.51 -2.47
N GLN A 154 -0.76 -21.58 -1.62
CA GLN A 154 -2.16 -21.41 -1.23
C GLN A 154 -3.06 -21.05 -2.42
N ILE A 155 -2.61 -20.14 -3.30
CA ILE A 155 -3.34 -19.74 -4.51
C ILE A 155 -3.55 -20.95 -5.42
N VAL A 156 -2.47 -21.69 -5.73
CA VAL A 156 -2.53 -22.88 -6.61
C VAL A 156 -3.48 -23.95 -6.05
N GLN A 157 -3.36 -24.26 -4.76
CA GLN A 157 -4.21 -25.26 -4.12
C GLN A 157 -5.68 -24.85 -4.11
N THR A 158 -5.98 -23.59 -3.79
CA THR A 158 -7.37 -23.07 -3.76
C THR A 158 -7.98 -23.12 -5.16
N ARG A 159 -7.25 -22.69 -6.18
CA ARG A 159 -7.71 -22.71 -7.57
C ARG A 159 -8.02 -24.14 -8.04
N GLN A 160 -7.12 -25.09 -7.78
CA GLN A 160 -7.34 -26.50 -8.13
C GLN A 160 -8.58 -27.08 -7.44
N GLN A 161 -8.82 -26.71 -6.18
CA GLN A 161 -10.01 -27.14 -5.45
C GLN A 161 -11.28 -26.57 -6.08
N GLU A 162 -11.33 -25.28 -6.39
CA GLU A 162 -12.50 -24.65 -7.04
C GLU A 162 -12.76 -25.24 -8.44
N ASP A 163 -11.71 -25.45 -9.25
CA ASP A 163 -11.82 -26.09 -10.57
C ASP A 163 -12.39 -27.51 -10.46
N SER A 164 -11.95 -28.28 -9.47
CA SER A 164 -12.46 -29.65 -9.23
C SER A 164 -13.93 -29.66 -8.81
N GLN A 165 -14.36 -28.67 -8.00
CA GLN A 165 -15.75 -28.52 -7.57
C GLN A 165 -16.64 -28.11 -8.74
N TYR A 166 -16.20 -27.15 -9.56
CA TYR A 166 -16.90 -26.74 -10.76
C TYR A 166 -17.10 -27.92 -11.71
N ASN A 167 -16.04 -28.69 -12.00
CA ASN A 167 -16.11 -29.86 -12.86
C ASN A 167 -17.07 -30.94 -12.32
N SER A 168 -17.11 -31.14 -11.00
CA SER A 168 -18.06 -32.03 -10.33
C SER A 168 -19.50 -31.58 -10.51
N MET A 169 -19.78 -30.28 -10.32
CA MET A 169 -21.11 -29.71 -10.51
C MET A 169 -21.59 -29.85 -11.96
N VAL A 170 -20.74 -29.52 -12.92
CA VAL A 170 -21.04 -29.66 -14.35
C VAL A 170 -21.37 -31.10 -14.69
N LYS A 171 -20.55 -32.07 -14.24
CA LYS A 171 -20.83 -33.50 -14.48
C LYS A 171 -22.19 -33.95 -13.94
N LYS A 172 -22.63 -33.42 -12.79
CA LYS A 172 -23.96 -33.74 -12.21
C LYS A 172 -25.12 -33.08 -12.95
N MET A 173 -24.91 -31.96 -13.66
CA MET A 173 -25.95 -31.29 -14.42
C MET A 173 -26.22 -31.95 -15.78
N PHE A 174 -25.23 -32.65 -16.33
CA PHE A 174 -25.30 -33.27 -17.67
C PHE A 174 -25.25 -34.81 -17.63
N ALA A 175 -25.35 -35.43 -16.45
CA ALA A 175 -25.51 -36.87 -16.25
C ALA A 175 -26.92 -37.16 -15.74
#